data_AF-A0A6G3PIQ1-F1
#
_entry.id   AF-A0A6G3PIQ1-F1
#
_cell.length_a   1.000
_cell.length_b   1.000
_cell.length_c   1.000
_cell.angle_alpha   90.00
_cell.angle_beta   90.00
_cell.angle_gamma   90.00
#
_symmetry.space_group_name_H-M   'P 1'
#
loop_
_entity.id
_entity.type
_entity.pdbx_description
1 polymer ?
#
loop_
_entity_poly.entity_id
_entity_poly.type
_entity_poly.pdbx_seq_one_letter_code
_entity_poly.pdbx_strand_id
1 'polypeptide(L)'
;PVRRQDRRRPPAGAAVPDDPDGQRRWRLGASSVEDALSVIAADAVDVISGERDGKLALCASPTCRAAFFDASQSRTRKWCDMNTCGNRQKKARFNAARRGPAGAAD
;
A
#
# COMPACT_ATOMS: atom_id res chain seq x y z
N PRO A 1 -35.95 6.98 28.74
CA PRO A 1 -34.80 7.90 28.88
C PRO A 1 -33.66 7.53 27.92
N VAL A 2 -33.64 8.14 26.73
CA VAL A 2 -32.59 7.93 25.73
C VAL A 2 -31.32 8.64 26.22
N ARG A 3 -30.23 7.90 26.47
CA ARG A 3 -28.95 8.51 26.87
C ARG A 3 -28.55 9.52 25.79
N ARG A 4 -28.45 10.81 26.16
CA ARG A 4 -27.80 11.83 25.33
C ARG A 4 -26.40 11.29 25.04
N GLN A 5 -26.17 10.82 23.81
CA GLN A 5 -24.84 10.50 23.35
C GLN A 5 -24.02 11.78 23.50
N ASP A 6 -23.02 11.73 24.37
CA ASP A 6 -22.04 12.79 24.53
C ASP A 6 -21.38 12.99 23.16
N ARG A 7 -21.84 14.00 22.40
CA ARG A 7 -21.28 14.37 21.10
C ARG A 7 -19.93 15.05 21.32
N ARG A 8 -19.00 14.38 21.99
CA ARG A 8 -17.62 14.84 22.04
C ARG A 8 -17.14 14.93 20.60
N ARG A 9 -16.75 16.14 20.22
CA ARG A 9 -16.15 16.39 18.92
C ARG A 9 -14.91 15.49 18.83
N PRO A 10 -14.82 14.58 17.85
CA PRO A 10 -13.64 13.76 17.70
C PRO A 10 -12.42 14.67 17.49
N PRO A 11 -11.23 14.28 18.00
CA PRO A 11 -10.03 15.08 17.86
C PRO A 11 -9.67 15.25 16.37
N ALA A 12 -8.89 16.28 16.07
CA ALA A 12 -8.33 16.46 14.75
C ALA A 12 -7.52 15.21 14.35
N GLY A 13 -7.64 14.79 13.09
CA GLY A 13 -7.02 13.56 12.59
C GLY A 13 -7.76 12.27 12.93
N ALA A 14 -8.93 12.31 13.58
CA ALA A 14 -9.76 11.13 13.79
C ALA A 14 -10.64 10.82 12.58
N ALA A 15 -10.83 9.52 12.33
CA ALA A 15 -11.85 9.03 11.42
C ALA A 15 -13.24 9.33 12.02
N VAL A 16 -14.11 9.95 11.22
CA VAL A 16 -15.53 10.04 11.52
C VAL A 16 -16.20 8.75 11.03
N PRO A 17 -17.23 8.23 11.72
CA PRO A 17 -18.01 7.09 11.22
C PRO A 17 -18.37 7.27 9.74
N ASP A 18 -18.31 6.15 9.00
CA ASP A 18 -18.52 6.15 7.56
C ASP A 18 -19.84 6.80 7.18
N ASP A 19 -19.80 7.57 6.10
CA ASP A 19 -21.01 8.03 5.43
C ASP A 19 -21.82 6.81 4.93
N PRO A 20 -23.16 6.90 4.75
CA PRO A 20 -23.97 5.83 4.15
C PRO A 20 -23.36 5.19 2.87
N ASP A 21 -22.55 5.95 2.13
CA ASP A 21 -21.84 5.50 0.94
C ASP A 21 -20.56 4.69 1.22
N GLY A 22 -20.24 4.42 2.49
CA GLY A 22 -19.02 3.70 2.90
C GLY A 22 -17.74 4.53 2.78
N GLN A 23 -17.87 5.86 2.64
CA GLN A 23 -16.72 6.74 2.54
C GLN A 23 -16.26 7.22 3.92
N ARG A 24 -14.99 6.93 4.24
CA ARG A 24 -14.32 7.49 5.41
C ARG A 24 -14.12 8.99 5.24
N ARG A 25 -14.56 9.76 6.23
CA ARG A 25 -14.33 11.20 6.31
C ARG A 25 -13.40 11.53 7.47
N TRP A 26 -12.35 12.29 7.19
CA TRP A 26 -11.41 12.78 8.19
C TRP A 26 -11.75 14.21 8.58
N ARG A 27 -11.69 14.53 9.87
CA ARG A 27 -11.74 15.93 10.33
C ARG A 27 -10.32 16.41 10.59
N LEU A 28 -9.81 17.26 9.71
CA LEU A 28 -8.54 17.95 9.91
C LEU A 28 -8.80 19.22 10.74
N GLY A 29 -7.94 19.49 11.72
CA GLY A 29 -8.10 20.62 12.64
C GLY A 29 -7.59 21.91 12.03
N ALA A 30 -6.35 21.89 11.53
CA ALA A 30 -5.67 23.04 10.94
C ALA A 30 -4.99 22.70 9.60
N SER A 31 -5.18 21.48 9.08
CA SER A 31 -4.44 20.96 7.93
C SER A 31 -2.93 20.98 8.15
N SER A 32 -2.51 20.69 9.38
CA SER A 32 -1.10 20.61 9.73
C SER A 32 -0.47 19.30 9.22
N VAL A 33 0.86 19.21 9.27
CA VAL A 33 1.57 17.98 8.92
C VAL A 33 1.15 16.84 9.86
N GLU A 34 0.92 17.14 11.13
CA GLU A 34 0.46 16.18 12.15
C GLU A 34 -0.94 15.62 11.83
N ASP A 35 -1.85 16.47 11.36
CA ASP A 35 -3.17 16.03 10.90
C ASP A 35 -3.04 15.05 9.72
N ALA A 36 -2.18 15.36 8.73
CA ALA A 36 -1.93 14.50 7.59
C ALA A 36 -1.27 13.17 7.98
N LEU A 37 -0.29 13.21 8.90
CA LEU A 37 0.37 12.02 9.43
C LEU A 37 -0.60 11.14 10.21
N SER A 38 -1.57 11.72 10.92
CA SER A 38 -2.59 10.97 11.66
C SER A 38 -3.48 10.17 10.72
N VAL A 39 -3.88 10.76 9.58
CA VAL A 39 -4.63 10.06 8.52
C VAL A 39 -3.81 8.90 7.94
N ILE A 40 -2.54 9.14 7.59
CA ILE A 40 -1.65 8.12 7.03
C ILE A 40 -1.42 6.99 8.04
N ALA A 41 -1.23 7.32 9.33
CA ALA A 41 -0.99 6.34 10.38
C ALA A 41 -2.20 5.43 10.58
N ALA A 42 -3.41 5.97 10.58
CA ALA A 42 -4.61 5.17 10.71
C ALA A 42 -4.85 4.26 9.49
N ASP A 43 -4.61 4.76 8.28
CA ASP A 43 -4.62 3.94 7.06
C ASP A 43 -3.59 2.80 7.12
N ALA A 44 -2.40 3.06 7.66
CA ALA A 44 -1.37 2.06 7.85
C ALA A 44 -1.78 1.02 8.90
N VAL A 45 -2.46 1.43 9.99
CA VAL A 45 -3.00 0.50 10.99
C VAL A 45 -3.98 -0.46 10.35
N ASP A 46 -4.94 0.01 9.54
CA ASP A 46 -5.90 -0.86 8.85
C ASP A 46 -5.23 -1.91 7.96
N VAL A 47 -4.17 -1.50 7.24
CA VAL A 47 -3.39 -2.38 6.37
C VAL A 47 -2.68 -3.46 7.19
N ILE A 48 -2.11 -3.08 8.34
CA ILE A 48 -1.33 -3.99 9.20
C ILE A 48 -2.25 -4.91 10.02
N SER A 49 -3.42 -4.42 10.45
CA SER A 49 -4.42 -5.20 11.18
C SER A 49 -5.20 -6.17 10.31
N GLY A 50 -5.14 -6.01 8.98
CA GLY A 50 -5.84 -6.88 8.02
C GLY A 50 -7.28 -6.44 7.73
N GLU A 51 -7.66 -5.22 8.12
CA GLU A 51 -8.97 -4.64 7.81
C GLU A 51 -9.11 -4.23 6.33
N ARG A 52 -8.00 -4.20 5.58
CA ARG A 52 -7.99 -3.98 4.12
C ARG A 52 -7.69 -5.25 3.35
N ASP A 53 -8.49 -5.51 2.33
CA ASP A 53 -8.27 -6.57 1.36
C ASP A 53 -6.97 -6.35 0.57
N GLY A 54 -6.02 -7.25 0.77
CA GLY A 54 -4.72 -7.24 0.10
C GLY A 54 -3.65 -7.84 1.00
N LYS A 55 -2.38 -7.66 0.62
CA LYS A 55 -1.26 -8.08 1.47
C LYS A 55 -0.04 -7.19 1.29
N LEU A 56 0.71 -6.99 2.37
CA LEU A 56 2.05 -6.44 2.26
C LEU A 56 3.00 -7.47 1.65
N ALA A 57 3.81 -7.03 0.68
CA ALA A 57 4.79 -7.85 0.01
C ALA A 57 6.07 -7.04 -0.26
N LEU A 58 7.19 -7.74 -0.44
CA LEU A 58 8.45 -7.15 -0.86
C LEU A 58 8.63 -7.31 -2.37
N CYS A 59 9.23 -6.30 -3.00
CA CYS A 59 9.57 -6.37 -4.42
C CYS A 59 10.54 -7.52 -4.68
N ALA A 60 10.23 -8.40 -5.62
CA ALA A 60 11.07 -9.56 -5.94
C ALA A 60 12.35 -9.20 -6.72
N SER A 61 12.61 -7.92 -7.01
CA SER A 61 13.79 -7.52 -7.76
C SER A 61 15.00 -7.59 -6.83
N PRO A 62 16.11 -8.25 -7.21
CA PRO A 62 17.27 -8.45 -6.33
C PRO A 62 17.94 -7.15 -5.88
N THR A 63 17.70 -6.05 -6.60
CA THR A 63 18.23 -4.71 -6.29
C THR A 63 17.19 -3.75 -5.71
N CYS A 64 15.95 -4.20 -5.47
CA CYS A 64 14.88 -3.37 -4.92
C CYS A 64 14.51 -3.84 -3.51
N ARG A 65 14.42 -2.92 -2.55
CA ARG A 65 14.01 -3.21 -1.17
C ARG A 65 12.64 -2.63 -0.80
N ALA A 66 11.89 -2.18 -1.80
CA ALA A 66 10.58 -1.58 -1.56
C ALA A 66 9.58 -2.63 -1.05
N ALA A 67 8.86 -2.28 0.01
CA ALA A 67 7.60 -2.91 0.37
C ALA A 67 6.47 -2.27 -0.44
N PHE A 68 5.43 -3.05 -0.75
CA PHE A 68 4.22 -2.57 -1.40
C PHE A 68 3.01 -3.33 -0.89
N PHE A 69 1.83 -2.71 -1.00
CA PHE A 69 0.56 -3.35 -0.72
C PHE A 69 -0.02 -3.92 -2.02
N ASP A 70 -0.22 -5.24 -2.06
CA ASP A 70 -0.81 -5.95 -3.18
C ASP A 70 -2.33 -5.99 -3.04
N ALA A 71 -2.97 -4.94 -3.54
CA ALA A 71 -4.43 -4.83 -3.67
C ALA A 71 -4.97 -5.47 -4.97
N SER A 72 -4.15 -6.26 -5.68
CA SER A 72 -4.60 -6.91 -6.93
C SER A 72 -5.56 -8.07 -6.64
N GLN A 73 -6.44 -8.37 -7.61
CA GLN A 73 -7.42 -9.43 -7.44
C GLN A 73 -6.79 -10.80 -7.14
N SER A 74 -5.65 -11.12 -7.73
CA SER A 74 -4.98 -12.41 -7.52
C SER A 74 -4.04 -12.43 -6.32
N ARG A 75 -3.69 -11.28 -5.73
CA ARG A 75 -2.67 -11.16 -4.67
C ARG A 75 -1.35 -11.87 -5.02
N THR A 76 -0.95 -11.82 -6.29
CA THR A 76 0.26 -12.49 -6.81
C THR A 76 1.24 -11.51 -7.46
N ARG A 77 1.09 -10.21 -7.20
CA ARG A 77 1.99 -9.20 -7.76
C ARG A 77 3.39 -9.42 -7.19
N LYS A 78 4.41 -9.42 -8.07
CA LYS A 78 5.81 -9.66 -7.70
C LYS A 78 6.66 -8.38 -7.62
N TRP A 79 6.20 -7.29 -8.22
CA TRP A 79 7.01 -6.07 -8.41
C TRP A 79 6.29 -4.86 -7.82
N CYS A 80 7.01 -4.01 -7.09
CA CYS A 80 6.46 -2.79 -6.48
C CYS A 80 5.85 -1.83 -7.51
N ASP A 81 6.34 -1.86 -8.75
CA ASP A 81 5.83 -1.10 -9.89
C ASP A 81 6.20 -1.81 -11.21
N MET A 82 5.27 -1.83 -12.16
CA MET A 82 5.47 -2.48 -13.45
C MET A 82 6.41 -1.67 -14.35
N ASN A 83 6.30 -0.34 -14.31
CA ASN A 83 7.06 0.55 -15.19
C ASN A 83 8.55 0.59 -14.84
N THR A 84 8.90 0.33 -13.58
CA THR A 84 10.27 0.30 -13.06
C THR A 84 10.77 -1.14 -12.91
N CYS A 85 10.39 -1.83 -11.84
CA CYS A 85 10.93 -3.15 -11.49
C CYS A 85 10.46 -4.25 -12.44
N GLY A 86 9.18 -4.23 -12.83
CA GLY A 86 8.62 -5.21 -13.77
C GLY A 86 9.32 -5.18 -15.13
N ASN A 87 9.43 -3.99 -15.74
CA ASN A 87 10.09 -3.78 -17.02
C ASN A 87 11.60 -4.07 -16.96
N ARG A 88 12.29 -3.68 -15.87
CA ARG A 88 13.72 -4.02 -15.68
C ARG A 88 13.94 -5.53 -15.70
N GLN A 89 13.11 -6.29 -15.00
CA GLN A 89 13.21 -7.75 -14.95
C GLN A 89 12.84 -8.41 -16.28
N LYS A 90 11.83 -7.88 -16.98
CA LYS A 90 11.50 -8.32 -18.35
C LYS A 90 12.69 -8.12 -19.30
N LYS A 91 13.35 -6.95 -19.26
CA LYS A 91 14.54 -6.65 -20.08
C LYS A 91 15.72 -7.55 -19.71
N ALA A 92 15.97 -7.78 -18.42
CA ALA A 92 17.03 -8.67 -17.96
C ALA A 92 16.86 -10.10 -18.50
N ARG A 93 15.63 -10.64 -18.41
CA ARG A 93 15.30 -11.97 -18.97
C ARG A 93 15.48 -12.03 -20.48
N PHE A 94 15.02 -11.01 -21.20
CA PHE A 94 15.18 -10.93 -22.66
C PHE A 94 16.65 -10.91 -23.08
N ASN A 95 17.48 -10.12 -22.37
CA ASN A 95 18.91 -10.06 -22.65
C ASN A 95 19.63 -11.38 -22.32
N ALA A 96 19.27 -12.03 -21.21
CA ALA A 96 19.83 -13.33 -20.85
C ALA A 96 19.49 -14.41 -21.90
N ALA A 97 18.26 -14.43 -22.41
CA ALA A 97 17.84 -15.34 -23.47
C ALA A 97 18.59 -15.12 -24.80
N ARG A 98 19.00 -13.88 -25.09
CA ARG A 98 19.79 -13.54 -26.29
C ARG A 98 21.28 -13.86 -26.16
N ARG A 99 21.79 -13.88 -24.93
CA ARG A 99 23.15 -14.31 -24.61
C ARG A 99 23.22 -15.83 -24.47
N GLY A 100 22.64 -16.58 -25.42
CA GLY A 100 22.63 -18.05 -25.44
C GLY A 100 23.99 -18.64 -25.02
N PRO A 101 24.00 -19.84 -24.40
CA PRO A 101 25.07 -20.31 -23.51
C PRO A 101 26.45 -20.09 -24.13
N ALA A 102 27.11 -19.02 -23.74
CA ALA A 102 28.51 -18.79 -24.07
C ALA A 102 29.34 -19.50 -22.99
N GLY A 103 29.84 -20.69 -23.33
CA GLY A 103 30.83 -21.41 -22.52
C GLY A 103 30.37 -22.74 -21.93
N ALA A 104 30.02 -23.70 -22.79
CA ALA A 104 30.24 -25.12 -22.51
C ALA A 104 31.19 -25.65 -23.59
N ALA A 105 32.42 -25.17 -23.55
CA ALA A 105 33.55 -25.68 -24.30
C ALA A 105 34.80 -25.35 -23.47
N ASP A 106 35.11 -26.24 -22.54
CA ASP A 106 36.45 -26.71 -22.16
C ASP A 106 36.29 -27.96 -21.28
#